data_AF-A0AAW7B777-F1
#
_entry.id   AF-A0AAW7B777-F1
#
_cell.length_a   1.000
_cell.length_b   1.000
_cell.length_c   1.000
_cell.angle_alpha   90.00
_cell.angle_beta   90.00
_cell.angle_gamma   90.00
#
_symmetry.space_group_name_H-M   'P 1'
#
loop_
_entity.id
_entity.type
_entity.pdbx_description
1 polymer ?
#
loop_
_entity_poly.entity_id
_entity_poly.type
_entity_poly.pdbx_seq_one_letter_code
_entity_poly.pdbx_strand_id
1 'polypeptide(L)' 'MMLAIFIFMTIALWFCWFGRLSIALVCMFLCLALATKEFLWEIHSADYGYSMPWVQL' A
#
# COMPACT_ATOMS: atom_id res chain seq x y z
N MET A 1 5.87 -5.27 -3.54
CA MET A 1 4.88 -6.08 -4.26
C MET A 1 3.69 -6.35 -3.36
N MET A 2 2.47 -6.31 -3.92
CA MET A 2 1.14 -6.32 -3.29
C MET A 2 0.97 -7.08 -1.95
N LEU A 3 1.67 -8.20 -1.77
CA LEU A 3 1.71 -9.00 -0.53
C LEU A 3 2.07 -8.17 0.72
N ALA A 4 2.99 -7.21 0.61
CA ALA A 4 3.37 -6.36 1.74
C ALA A 4 2.18 -5.51 2.24
N ILE A 5 1.40 -4.94 1.31
CA ILE A 5 0.20 -4.15 1.63
C ILE A 5 -0.83 -5.02 2.36
N PHE A 6 -1.07 -6.24 1.86
CA PHE A 6 -2.00 -7.17 2.52
C PHE A 6 -1.56 -7.57 3.94
N ILE A 7 -0.26 -7.77 4.19
CA ILE A 7 0.25 -8.03 5.54
C ILE A 7 -0.04 -6.84 6.46
N PHE A 8 0.27 -5.61 6.02
CA PHE A 8 0.03 -4.40 6.81
C PHE A 8 -1.46 -4.19 7.11
N MET A 9 -2.34 -4.43 6.13
CA MET A 9 -3.79 -4.37 6.35
C MET A 9 -4.27 -5.43 7.34
N THR A 10 -3.75 -6.66 7.26
CA THR A 10 -4.12 -7.75 8.18
C THR A 10 -3.69 -7.43 9.62
N ILE A 11 -2.49 -6.88 9.79
CA ILE A 11 -1.97 -6.43 11.09
C ILE A 11 -2.81 -5.27 11.64
N ALA A 12 -3.17 -4.30 10.80
CA ALA A 12 -4.04 -3.19 11.19
C ALA A 12 -5.42 -3.68 11.65
N LEU A 13 -5.99 -4.65 10.93
CA LEU A 13 -7.27 -5.28 11.28
C LEU A 13 -7.19 -5.97 12.64
N TRP A 14 -6.11 -6.70 12.90
CA TRP A 14 -5.90 -7.41 14.15
C TRP A 14 -5.77 -6.45 15.34
N PHE A 15 -5.01 -5.36 15.20
CA PHE A 15 -4.92 -4.34 16.25
C PHE A 15 -6.22 -3.57 16.49
N CYS A 16 -7.01 -3.35 15.44
CA CYS A 16 -8.35 -2.77 15.55
C CYS A 16 -9.28 -3.69 16.35
N TRP A 17 -9.21 -5.01 16.11
CA TRP A 17 -9.99 -6.01 16.84
C TRP A 17 -9.71 -6.02 18.35
N PHE A 18 -8.45 -5.79 18.76
CA PHE A 18 -8.06 -5.67 20.17
C PHE A 18 -8.35 -4.29 20.79
N GLY A 19 -9.05 -3.39 20.09
CA GLY A 19 -9.43 -2.07 20.61
C GLY A 19 -8.30 -1.03 20.65
N ARG A 20 -7.14 -1.33 20.06
CA ARG A 20 -5.97 -0.42 20.03
C ARG A 20 -6.02 0.47 18.78
N LEU A 21 -7.02 1.35 18.76
CA LEU A 21 -7.35 2.22 17.62
C LEU A 21 -6.17 3.12 17.19
N SER A 22 -5.40 3.66 18.14
CA SER A 22 -4.22 4.47 17.84
C SER A 22 -3.14 3.71 17.06
N ILE A 23 -2.91 2.43 17.39
CA ILE A 23 -1.93 1.59 16.70
C ILE A 23 -2.45 1.19 15.32
N ALA A 24 -3.75 0.87 15.21
CA ALA A 24 -4.38 0.58 13.92
C ALA A 24 -4.28 1.78 12.95
N LEU A 25 -4.46 3.02 13.44
CA LEU A 25 -4.29 4.23 12.64
C LEU A 25 -2.85 4.41 12.15
N VAL A 26 -1.85 4.18 12.99
CA VAL A 26 -0.43 4.24 12.58
C VAL A 26 -0.14 3.17 11.52
N CYS A 27 -0.63 1.93 11.70
CA CYS A 27 -0.48 0.87 10.70
C CYS A 27 -1.17 1.23 9.37
N MET A 28 -2.36 1.82 9.41
CA MET A 28 -3.05 2.33 8.21
C MET A 28 -2.23 3.40 7.49
N PHE A 29 -1.65 4.35 8.24
CA PHE A 29 -0.83 5.41 7.67
C PHE A 29 0.44 4.86 7.00
N LEU A 30 1.10 3.89 7.64
CA LEU A 30 2.25 3.19 7.07
C LEU A 30 1.86 2.38 5.82
N CYS A 31 0.68 1.75 5.84
CA CYS A 31 0.15 1.02 4.69
C CYS A 31 -0.10 1.95 3.50
N LEU A 32 -0.64 3.15 3.75
CA LEU A 32 -0.83 4.19 2.73
C LEU A 32 0.52 4.64 2.16
N ALA A 33 1.51 4.94 3.00
CA ALA A 33 2.84 5.36 2.56
C ALA A 33 3.53 4.28 1.70
N LEU A 34 3.42 3.02 2.11
CA LEU A 34 3.95 1.89 1.35
C LEU A 34 3.22 1.71 0.02
N ALA A 35 1.88 1.78 0.01
CA ALA A 35 1.10 1.70 -1.22
C ALA A 35 1.47 2.81 -2.20
N THR A 36 1.61 4.04 -1.72
CA THR A 36 2.06 5.18 -2.53
C THR A 36 3.47 4.94 -3.08
N LYS A 37 4.42 4.50 -2.26
CA LYS A 37 5.78 4.17 -2.70
C LYS A 37 5.78 3.11 -3.80
N GLU A 38 5.03 2.03 -3.62
CA GLU A 38 4.92 0.94 -4.59
C GLU A 38 4.27 1.43 -5.89
N PHE A 39 3.21 2.24 -5.80
CA PHE A 39 2.55 2.83 -6.95
C PHE A 39 3.47 3.76 -7.75
N LEU A 40 4.23 4.64 -7.07
CA LEU A 40 5.23 5.50 -7.72
C LEU A 40 6.37 4.68 -8.34
N TRP A 41 6.78 3.58 -7.68
CA TRP A 41 7.79 2.69 -8.23
C TRP A 41 7.27 1.99 -9.49
N GLU A 42 6.06 1.45 -9.47
CA GLU A 42 5.43 0.78 -10.61
C GLU A 42 5.26 1.73 -11.80
N ILE A 43 4.86 2.99 -11.54
CA ILE A 43 4.80 4.04 -12.57
C ILE A 43 6.17 4.36 -13.17
N HIS A 44 7.20 4.50 -12.33
CA HIS A 44 8.56 4.81 -12.81
C HIS A 44 9.34 3.60 -13.33
N SER A 45 8.78 2.39 -13.20
CA SER A 45 9.39 1.19 -13.75
C SER A 45 9.32 1.23 -15.28
N ALA A 46 10.49 1.30 -15.92
CA ALA A 46 10.62 1.38 -17.38
C ALA A 46 9.97 0.20 -18.12
N ASP A 47 9.80 -0.94 -17.46
CA ASP A 47 9.24 -2.17 -18.03
C ASP A 47 7.71 -2.18 -18.04
N TYR A 48 7.06 -1.54 -17.05
CA TYR A 48 5.63 -1.70 -16.79
C TYR A 48 4.86 -0.37 -16.77
N GLY A 49 5.39 0.68 -16.14
CA GLY A 49 4.60 1.87 -15.80
C GLY A 49 4.24 2.79 -16.96
N TYR A 50 5.20 3.09 -17.84
CA TYR A 50 4.97 3.96 -19.00
C TYR A 50 4.25 3.27 -20.18
N SER A 51 4.20 1.94 -20.15
CA SER A 51 3.52 1.10 -21.17
C SER A 51 2.08 0.75 -20.80
N MET A 52 1.58 1.25 -19.66
CA MET A 52 0.23 0.98 -19.21
C MET A 52 -0.79 1.63 -20.17
N PRO A 53 -1.72 0.84 -20.77
CA PRO A 53 -2.62 1.33 -21.82
C PRO A 53 -3.60 2.41 -21.33
N TRP A 54 -3.76 2.62 -20.03
CA TRP A 54 -4.58 3.69 -19.45
C TRP A 54 -3.82 5.00 -19.20
N VAL A 55 -2.48 4.99 -19.26
CA VAL A 55 -1.64 6.19 -19.11
C VAL A 55 -1.29 6.80 -20.47
N GLN A 56 -1.27 6.00 -21.53
CA GLN A 56 -0.91 6.39 -22.90
C GLN A 56 -2.05 7.05 -23.71
N LEU A 57 -2.78 7.99 -23.10
CA LEU A 57 -3.86 8.73 -23.76
C LEU A 57 -3.35 9.74 -24.79
#